data_AF-A0A2T2R8P0-F1
#
_entry.id   AF-A0A2T2R8P0-F1
#
_cell.length_a   1.000
_cell.length_b   1.000
_cell.length_c   1.000
_cell.angle_alpha   90.00
_cell.angle_beta   90.00
_cell.angle_gamma   90.00
#
_symmetry.space_group_name_H-M   'P 1'
#
loop_
_entity.id
_entity.type
_entity.pdbx_description
1 polymer ?
#
loop_
_entity_poly.entity_id
_entity_poly.type
_entity_poly.pdbx_seq_one_letter_code
_entity_poly.pdbx_strand_id
1 'polypeptide(L)'
;MPGSRAAAHAPPVIRQPCRPRRASSRDRAWPQPGDLHLMAIAADEPVGRQLTECRRVPVDLELIAEEDTDALEREGMGAMRQRRVARLARQARIQGGLLAVEDLAHLTCTSPTTVKRDLAELRRRGVAVATRAHLPPTGAAVPTRVQAVRLYLADVALPEIEHHTGGAVRVRDALAEFAQVATLFAQGMSVSAIPESAAIGSDLASDYLAVYERTRRRHPPPCRLAELVDPGAARNDPQH
;
A
#
# COMPACT_ATOMS: atom_id res chain seq x y z
N MET A 1 -64.77 33.08 -8.31
CA MET A 1 -64.29 32.35 -7.12
C MET A 1 -64.46 30.84 -7.34
N PRO A 2 -63.40 30.09 -7.67
CA PRO A 2 -63.32 28.68 -7.32
C PRO A 2 -62.20 28.45 -6.29
N GLY A 3 -62.53 27.73 -5.22
CA GLY A 3 -61.66 27.46 -4.07
C GLY A 3 -60.56 26.45 -4.39
N SER A 4 -59.34 26.80 -3.99
CA SER A 4 -58.16 25.95 -3.97
C SER A 4 -58.31 24.88 -2.88
N ARG A 5 -58.30 23.60 -3.26
CA ARG A 5 -58.10 22.49 -2.32
C ARG A 5 -56.60 22.29 -2.11
N ALA A 6 -56.11 22.71 -0.95
CA ALA A 6 -54.77 22.37 -0.49
C ALA A 6 -54.67 20.85 -0.28
N ALA A 7 -53.77 20.20 -1.02
CA ALA A 7 -53.42 18.80 -0.80
C ALA A 7 -52.63 18.68 0.51
N ALA A 8 -53.20 17.99 1.50
CA ALA A 8 -52.53 17.68 2.74
C ALA A 8 -51.32 16.78 2.48
N HIS A 9 -50.12 17.30 2.76
CA HIS A 9 -48.87 16.56 2.67
C HIS A 9 -48.77 15.64 3.89
N ALA A 10 -48.89 14.33 3.68
CA ALA A 10 -48.65 13.36 4.75
C ALA A 10 -47.16 13.36 5.12
N PRO A 11 -46.80 13.40 6.41
CA PRO A 11 -45.40 13.34 6.83
C PRO A 11 -44.77 12.01 6.42
N PRO A 12 -43.47 11.97 6.08
CA PRO A 12 -42.80 10.76 5.67
C PRO A 12 -42.81 9.75 6.83
N VAL A 13 -43.35 8.57 6.56
CA VAL A 13 -43.26 7.42 7.46
C VAL A 13 -41.79 7.03 7.56
N ILE A 14 -41.12 7.46 8.64
CA ILE A 14 -39.81 6.94 9.01
C ILE A 14 -40.04 5.46 9.34
N ARG A 15 -39.78 4.58 8.37
CA ARG A 15 -39.79 3.13 8.59
C ARG A 15 -38.79 2.85 9.71
N GLN A 16 -39.26 2.20 10.77
CA GLN A 16 -38.42 1.71 11.87
C GLN A 16 -37.14 1.07 11.31
N PRO A 17 -35.97 1.30 11.95
CA PRO A 17 -34.74 0.66 11.52
C PRO A 17 -34.95 -0.86 11.53
N CYS A 18 -34.71 -1.50 10.38
CA CYS A 18 -34.73 -2.94 10.23
C CYS A 18 -33.85 -3.56 11.32
N ARG A 19 -34.44 -4.28 12.29
CA ARG A 19 -33.67 -5.15 13.18
C ARG A 19 -33.11 -6.30 12.35
N PRO A 20 -31.77 -6.46 12.22
CA PRO A 20 -31.23 -7.53 11.43
C PRO A 20 -31.41 -8.89 12.14
N ARG A 21 -31.74 -9.88 11.30
CA ARG A 21 -31.83 -11.31 11.62
C ARG A 21 -30.50 -11.81 12.20
N ARG A 22 -30.58 -12.72 13.18
CA ARG A 22 -29.44 -13.31 13.91
C ARG A 22 -28.35 -13.82 12.96
N ALA A 23 -27.11 -13.51 13.35
CA ALA A 23 -25.87 -13.79 12.66
C ALA A 23 -25.51 -15.30 12.59
N SER A 24 -24.86 -15.66 11.50
CA SER A 24 -23.88 -16.75 11.39
C SER A 24 -22.83 -16.26 10.38
N SER A 25 -21.55 -16.08 10.66
CA SER A 25 -20.64 -16.71 11.63
C SER A 25 -19.43 -15.79 11.84
N ARG A 26 -18.87 -15.84 13.05
CA ARG A 26 -17.67 -15.15 13.58
C ARG A 26 -17.88 -13.68 13.95
N ASP A 27 -17.76 -13.43 15.25
CA ASP A 27 -17.88 -12.15 15.92
C ASP A 27 -17.13 -11.04 15.18
N ARG A 28 -17.87 -10.24 14.42
CA ARG A 28 -17.39 -8.96 13.88
C ARG A 28 -18.07 -7.87 14.68
N ALA A 29 -17.26 -7.06 15.37
CA ALA A 29 -17.75 -5.87 16.06
C ALA A 29 -18.50 -4.98 15.06
N TRP A 30 -19.59 -4.35 15.51
CA TRP A 30 -20.39 -3.50 14.64
C TRP A 30 -19.56 -2.29 14.17
N PRO A 31 -19.59 -1.94 12.87
CA PRO A 31 -18.87 -0.78 12.34
C PRO A 31 -19.32 0.48 13.09
N GLN A 32 -18.37 1.31 13.51
CA GLN A 32 -18.70 2.59 14.12
C GLN A 32 -19.29 3.52 13.04
N PRO A 33 -20.05 4.58 13.42
CA PRO A 33 -20.49 5.58 12.46
C PRO A 33 -19.30 6.16 11.70
N GLY A 34 -19.25 5.94 10.38
CA GLY A 34 -18.10 6.32 9.54
C GLY A 34 -17.33 5.14 8.96
N ASP A 35 -17.52 3.93 9.48
CA ASP A 35 -16.90 2.70 8.94
C ASP A 35 -17.76 2.07 7.82
N LEU A 36 -17.07 1.48 6.85
CA LEU A 36 -17.66 0.83 5.68
C LEU A 36 -16.97 -0.51 5.42
N HIS A 37 -17.78 -1.57 5.32
CA HIS A 37 -17.32 -2.88 4.85
C HIS A 37 -17.56 -3.02 3.34
N LEU A 38 -16.50 -3.26 2.57
CA LEU A 38 -16.55 -3.36 1.11
C LEU A 38 -15.75 -4.56 0.60
N MET A 39 -16.18 -5.14 -0.52
CA MET A 39 -15.44 -6.18 -1.24
C MET A 39 -14.48 -5.55 -2.26
N ALA A 40 -13.22 -5.36 -1.87
CA ALA A 40 -12.15 -4.87 -2.72
C ALA A 40 -11.55 -5.99 -3.59
N ILE A 41 -10.85 -5.65 -4.67
CA ILE A 41 -10.16 -6.64 -5.50
C ILE A 41 -8.93 -7.14 -4.76
N ALA A 42 -8.67 -8.44 -4.76
CA ALA A 42 -7.48 -9.00 -4.12
C ALA A 42 -6.20 -8.41 -4.73
N ALA A 43 -5.24 -8.04 -3.88
CA ALA A 43 -4.02 -7.34 -4.29
C ALA A 43 -3.02 -8.18 -5.09
N ASP A 44 -3.27 -9.49 -5.20
CA ASP A 44 -2.48 -10.48 -5.93
C ASP A 44 -3.14 -10.94 -7.24
N GLU A 45 -4.27 -10.34 -7.63
CA GLU A 45 -4.93 -10.72 -8.89
C GLU A 45 -4.19 -10.18 -10.12
N PRO A 46 -4.00 -11.02 -11.16
CA PRO A 46 -3.27 -10.63 -12.35
C PRO A 46 -4.05 -9.61 -13.18
N VAL A 47 -3.31 -8.74 -13.85
CA VAL A 47 -3.85 -7.70 -14.73
C VAL A 47 -4.41 -8.37 -16.00
N GLY A 48 -5.63 -8.04 -16.39
CA GLY A 48 -6.25 -8.51 -17.65
C GLY A 48 -7.58 -9.26 -17.49
N ARG A 49 -7.98 -9.65 -16.28
CA ARG A 49 -9.33 -10.20 -16.03
C ARG A 49 -10.39 -9.10 -15.91
N GLN A 50 -11.62 -9.42 -16.33
CA GLN A 50 -12.76 -8.52 -16.12
C GLN A 50 -12.95 -8.25 -14.62
N LEU A 51 -13.32 -7.03 -14.25
CA LEU A 51 -13.52 -6.60 -12.85
C LEU A 51 -14.55 -7.48 -12.09
N THR A 52 -15.50 -8.05 -12.82
CA THR A 52 -16.53 -8.98 -12.33
C THR A 52 -15.98 -10.35 -11.96
N GLU A 53 -14.88 -10.78 -12.58
CA GLU A 53 -14.30 -12.12 -12.43
C GLU A 53 -13.11 -12.15 -11.46
N CYS A 54 -12.66 -10.98 -11.01
CA CYS A 54 -11.52 -10.89 -10.11
C CYS A 54 -11.89 -11.33 -8.70
N ARG A 55 -11.00 -12.09 -8.06
CA ARG A 55 -11.16 -12.44 -6.66
C ARG A 55 -11.29 -11.19 -5.81
N ARG A 56 -12.26 -11.20 -4.89
CA ARG A 56 -12.51 -10.09 -3.97
C ARG A 56 -12.19 -10.49 -2.53
N VAL A 57 -11.68 -9.53 -1.77
CA VAL A 57 -11.42 -9.66 -0.34
C VAL A 57 -12.26 -8.64 0.42
N PRO A 58 -12.85 -9.01 1.57
CA PRO A 58 -13.53 -8.06 2.42
C PRO A 58 -12.49 -7.10 3.04
N VAL A 59 -12.77 -5.80 3.01
CA VAL A 59 -11.97 -4.76 3.65
C VAL A 59 -12.85 -3.82 4.46
N ASP A 60 -12.31 -3.35 5.57
CA ASP A 60 -12.93 -2.42 6.50
C ASP A 60 -12.30 -1.04 6.27
N LEU A 61 -13.11 -0.04 5.97
CA LEU A 61 -12.69 1.29 5.54
C LEU A 61 -13.29 2.36 6.43
N GLU A 62 -12.48 3.31 6.85
CA GLU A 62 -12.93 4.49 7.58
C GLU A 62 -13.31 5.59 6.56
N LEU A 63 -14.56 5.56 6.14
CA LEU A 63 -15.11 6.46 5.13
C LEU A 63 -15.12 7.92 5.62
N ILE A 64 -15.40 8.13 6.89
CA ILE A 64 -15.41 9.45 7.53
C ILE A 64 -14.46 9.38 8.72
N ALA A 65 -13.42 10.21 8.69
CA ALA A 65 -12.46 10.35 9.78
C ALA A 65 -12.45 11.81 10.28
N GLU A 66 -12.04 12.04 11.53
CA GLU A 66 -11.95 13.40 12.10
C GLU A 66 -11.04 14.32 11.28
N GLU A 67 -9.94 13.78 10.72
CA GLU A 67 -9.00 14.49 9.86
C GLU A 67 -9.64 15.07 8.57
N ASP A 68 -10.81 14.57 8.17
CA ASP A 68 -11.53 15.09 7.00
C ASP A 68 -12.14 16.47 7.30
N THR A 69 -12.62 16.68 8.52
CA THR A 69 -13.19 17.97 8.95
C THR A 69 -12.11 19.03 8.96
N ASP A 70 -10.97 18.74 9.58
CA ASP A 70 -9.82 19.65 9.62
C ASP A 70 -9.31 20.01 8.22
N ALA A 71 -9.22 19.03 7.33
CA ALA A 71 -8.80 19.24 5.95
C ALA A 71 -9.81 20.08 5.17
N LEU A 72 -11.10 19.85 5.40
CA LEU A 72 -12.18 20.60 4.76
C LEU A 72 -12.15 22.08 5.18
N GLU A 73 -11.99 22.35 6.48
CA GLU A 73 -11.97 23.70 7.02
C GLU A 73 -10.73 24.49 6.59
N ARG A 74 -9.56 23.84 6.59
CA ARG A 74 -8.28 24.52 6.37
C ARG A 74 -7.88 24.64 4.90
N GLU A 75 -8.21 23.63 4.10
CA GLU A 75 -7.69 23.47 2.73
C GLU A 75 -8.79 23.22 1.69
N GLY A 76 -10.04 23.04 2.14
CA GLY A 76 -11.21 22.85 1.30
C GLY A 76 -11.44 21.41 0.82
N MET A 77 -12.53 21.24 0.08
CA MET A 77 -13.03 19.94 -0.41
C MET A 77 -12.02 19.13 -1.21
N GLY A 78 -11.13 19.79 -1.95
CA GLY A 78 -10.11 19.12 -2.76
C GLY A 78 -9.09 18.37 -1.89
N ALA A 79 -8.57 19.05 -0.86
CA ALA A 79 -7.58 18.48 0.05
C ALA A 79 -8.18 17.40 0.94
N MET A 80 -9.37 17.62 1.48
CA MET A 80 -10.12 16.60 2.24
C MET A 80 -10.30 15.33 1.42
N ARG A 81 -10.75 15.46 0.17
CA ARG A 81 -10.94 14.30 -0.72
C ARG A 81 -9.64 13.58 -1.03
N GLN A 82 -8.55 14.31 -1.28
CA GLN A 82 -7.23 13.70 -1.53
C GLN A 82 -6.72 12.90 -0.33
N ARG A 83 -6.87 13.44 0.88
CA ARG A 83 -6.52 12.74 2.12
C ARG A 83 -7.36 11.48 2.31
N ARG A 84 -8.68 11.59 2.14
CA ARG A 84 -9.61 10.45 2.18
C ARG A 84 -9.24 9.37 1.16
N VAL A 85 -8.97 9.75 -0.10
CA VAL A 85 -8.54 8.80 -1.16
C VAL A 85 -7.27 8.05 -0.74
N ALA A 86 -6.26 8.76 -0.21
CA ALA A 86 -5.02 8.15 0.25
C ALA A 86 -5.25 7.20 1.44
N ARG A 87 -6.08 7.61 2.42
CA ARG A 87 -6.44 6.81 3.59
C ARG A 87 -7.14 5.51 3.19
N LEU A 88 -8.20 5.60 2.39
CA LEU A 88 -9.00 4.44 1.96
C LEU A 88 -8.18 3.43 1.17
N ALA A 89 -7.37 3.91 0.23
CA ALA A 89 -6.49 3.04 -0.56
C ALA A 89 -5.43 2.35 0.29
N ARG A 90 -4.88 3.04 1.30
CA ARG A 90 -3.92 2.46 2.27
C ARG A 90 -4.60 1.38 3.13
N GLN A 91 -5.78 1.66 3.68
CA GLN A 91 -6.54 0.71 4.50
C GLN A 91 -6.87 -0.57 3.72
N ALA A 92 -7.37 -0.42 2.48
CA ALA A 92 -7.63 -1.56 1.62
C ALA A 92 -6.36 -2.38 1.36
N ARG A 93 -5.24 -1.71 1.05
CA ARG A 93 -3.95 -2.38 0.75
C ARG A 93 -3.43 -3.20 1.93
N ILE A 94 -3.46 -2.64 3.14
CA ILE A 94 -3.00 -3.33 4.35
C ILE A 94 -3.80 -4.62 4.57
N GLN A 95 -5.07 -4.64 4.16
CA GLN A 95 -5.97 -5.79 4.26
C GLN A 95 -5.92 -6.72 3.02
N GLY A 96 -4.92 -6.54 2.15
CA GLY A 96 -4.74 -7.37 0.95
C GLY A 96 -5.71 -7.04 -0.19
N GLY A 97 -6.40 -5.90 -0.13
CA GLY A 97 -7.31 -5.41 -1.16
C GLY A 97 -6.77 -4.20 -1.93
N LEU A 98 -7.22 -4.02 -3.16
CA LEU A 98 -6.96 -2.84 -3.97
C LEU A 98 -8.29 -2.23 -4.42
N LEU A 99 -8.39 -0.91 -4.27
CA LEU A 99 -9.50 -0.14 -4.78
C LEU A 99 -9.21 0.28 -6.23
N ALA A 100 -10.20 0.08 -7.09
CA ALA A 100 -10.20 0.64 -8.43
C ALA A 100 -10.49 2.15 -8.38
N VAL A 101 -10.26 2.84 -9.49
CA VAL A 101 -10.56 4.28 -9.59
C VAL A 101 -12.07 4.52 -9.44
N GLU A 102 -12.85 3.59 -9.98
CA GLU A 102 -14.31 3.55 -9.91
C GLU A 102 -14.79 3.40 -8.46
N ASP A 103 -14.17 2.50 -7.69
CA ASP A 103 -14.49 2.34 -6.26
C ASP A 103 -14.24 3.64 -5.50
N LEU A 104 -13.07 4.25 -5.69
CA LEU A 104 -12.72 5.51 -5.05
C LEU A 104 -13.65 6.66 -5.47
N ALA A 105 -14.09 6.69 -6.72
CA ALA A 105 -15.05 7.66 -7.23
C ALA A 105 -16.40 7.50 -6.53
N HIS A 106 -16.89 6.27 -6.40
CA HIS A 106 -18.10 5.96 -5.64
C HIS A 106 -17.99 6.34 -4.16
N LEU A 107 -16.89 5.97 -3.49
CA LEU A 107 -16.66 6.27 -2.07
C LEU A 107 -16.53 7.76 -1.77
N THR A 108 -16.01 8.53 -2.72
CA THR A 108 -15.84 9.98 -2.56
C THR A 108 -17.00 10.80 -3.13
N CYS A 109 -18.01 10.14 -3.71
CA CYS A 109 -19.10 10.78 -4.45
C CYS A 109 -18.60 11.74 -5.55
N THR A 110 -17.54 11.35 -6.27
CA THR A 110 -16.95 12.16 -7.35
C THR A 110 -16.84 11.38 -8.65
N SER A 111 -16.37 12.04 -9.72
CA SER A 111 -16.13 11.37 -11.00
C SER A 111 -14.80 10.61 -11.00
N PRO A 112 -14.68 9.51 -11.77
CA PRO A 112 -13.39 8.83 -12.00
C PRO A 112 -12.29 9.77 -12.52
N THR A 113 -12.67 10.76 -13.33
CA THR A 113 -11.75 11.80 -13.84
C THR A 113 -11.19 12.67 -12.72
N THR A 114 -12.03 13.06 -11.76
CA THR A 114 -11.62 13.82 -10.56
C THR A 114 -10.65 12.99 -9.73
N VAL A 115 -10.96 11.72 -9.47
CA VAL A 115 -10.08 10.81 -8.73
C VAL A 115 -8.73 10.65 -9.43
N LYS A 116 -8.70 10.46 -10.76
CA LYS A 116 -7.43 10.39 -11.52
C LYS A 116 -6.58 11.64 -11.34
N ARG A 117 -7.21 12.82 -11.34
CA ARG A 117 -6.52 14.10 -11.10
C ARG A 117 -5.95 14.19 -9.69
N ASP A 118 -6.72 13.75 -8.70
CA ASP A 118 -6.29 13.71 -7.30
C ASP A 118 -5.14 12.73 -7.09
N LEU A 119 -5.19 11.53 -7.69
CA LEU A 119 -4.09 10.58 -7.68
C LEU A 119 -2.82 11.15 -8.32
N ALA A 120 -2.95 11.91 -9.41
CA ALA A 120 -1.81 12.59 -10.05
C ALA A 120 -1.22 13.71 -9.19
N GLU A 121 -2.06 14.48 -8.49
CA GLU A 121 -1.63 15.49 -7.52
C GLU A 121 -0.89 14.86 -6.33
N LEU A 122 -1.49 13.82 -5.73
CA LEU A 122 -0.88 13.06 -4.64
C LEU A 122 0.49 12.51 -5.01
N ARG A 123 0.65 11.98 -6.23
CA ARG A 123 1.95 11.53 -6.75
C ARG A 123 2.97 12.65 -6.88
N ARG A 124 2.56 13.82 -7.37
CA ARG A 124 3.46 14.99 -7.46
C ARG A 124 3.95 15.44 -6.09
N ARG A 125 3.15 15.20 -5.04
CA ARG A 125 3.50 15.44 -3.63
C ARG A 125 4.28 14.28 -2.97
N GLY A 126 4.61 13.23 -3.73
CA GLY A 126 5.33 12.06 -3.21
C GLY A 126 4.45 11.03 -2.48
N VAL A 127 3.13 11.20 -2.47
CA VAL A 127 2.19 10.26 -1.86
C VAL A 127 1.80 9.19 -2.90
N ALA A 128 2.39 8.00 -2.78
CA ALA A 128 2.10 6.89 -3.66
C ALA A 128 0.81 6.17 -3.22
N VAL A 129 -0.28 6.37 -3.97
CA VAL A 129 -1.56 5.68 -3.73
C VAL A 129 -1.64 4.41 -4.56
N ALA A 130 -1.68 3.26 -3.88
CA ALA A 130 -1.84 1.96 -4.52
C ALA A 130 -3.30 1.76 -4.98
N THR A 131 -3.49 1.77 -6.29
CA THR A 131 -4.78 1.48 -6.93
C THR A 131 -4.56 0.45 -8.02
N ARG A 132 -5.59 -0.31 -8.36
CA ARG A 132 -5.49 -1.41 -9.34
C ARG A 132 -4.88 -0.98 -10.68
N ALA A 133 -5.29 0.17 -11.21
CA ALA A 133 -4.82 0.69 -12.50
C ALA A 133 -3.32 1.08 -12.51
N HIS A 134 -2.69 1.18 -11.34
CA HIS A 134 -1.30 1.57 -11.19
C HIS A 134 -0.44 0.44 -10.63
N LEU A 135 -0.98 -0.78 -10.63
CA LEU A 135 -0.22 -1.99 -10.38
C LEU A 135 0.47 -2.42 -11.69
N PRO A 136 1.78 -2.73 -11.68
CA PRO A 136 2.41 -3.34 -12.84
C PRO A 136 1.69 -4.65 -13.24
N PRO A 137 1.77 -5.07 -14.52
CA PRO A 137 1.04 -6.21 -15.08
C PRO A 137 1.21 -7.54 -14.33
N THR A 138 2.24 -7.64 -13.50
CA THR A 138 2.55 -8.75 -12.58
C THR A 138 1.62 -8.86 -11.36
N GLY A 139 0.59 -8.02 -11.24
CA GLY A 139 -0.55 -8.31 -10.36
C GLY A 139 -0.31 -8.13 -8.87
N ALA A 140 0.84 -7.61 -8.45
CA ALA A 140 1.10 -7.20 -7.09
C ALA A 140 2.28 -6.24 -7.07
N ALA A 141 2.34 -5.31 -6.12
CA ALA A 141 3.63 -5.17 -5.46
C ALA A 141 3.50 -6.00 -4.19
N VAL A 142 3.53 -7.34 -4.36
CA VAL A 142 4.01 -8.23 -3.29
C VAL A 142 5.31 -7.56 -2.85
N PRO A 143 5.49 -7.25 -1.55
CA PRO A 143 6.74 -6.67 -1.12
C PRO A 143 7.84 -7.58 -1.65
N THR A 144 8.64 -7.10 -2.60
CA THR A 144 9.64 -7.93 -3.24
C THR A 144 10.80 -8.12 -2.26
N ARG A 145 11.64 -9.13 -2.50
CA ARG A 145 12.90 -9.27 -1.74
C ARG A 145 13.70 -7.97 -1.75
N VAL A 146 13.71 -7.28 -2.90
CA VAL A 146 14.29 -5.94 -3.08
C VAL A 146 13.65 -4.90 -2.15
N GLN A 147 12.32 -4.89 -2.01
CA GLN A 147 11.63 -3.95 -1.13
C GLN A 147 11.98 -4.18 0.35
N ALA A 148 12.05 -5.44 0.78
CA ALA A 148 12.47 -5.79 2.14
C ALA A 148 13.90 -5.29 2.43
N VAL A 149 14.83 -5.49 1.50
CA VAL A 149 16.20 -4.98 1.59
C VAL A 149 16.23 -3.45 1.66
N ARG A 150 15.44 -2.75 0.83
CA ARG A 150 15.38 -1.28 0.85
C ARG A 150 14.88 -0.72 2.18
N LEU A 151 13.92 -1.38 2.82
CA LEU A 151 13.43 -1.00 4.15
C LEU A 151 14.50 -1.24 5.22
N TYR A 152 15.21 -2.37 5.14
CA TYR A 152 16.30 -2.67 6.06
C TYR A 152 17.44 -1.65 5.98
N LEU A 153 17.84 -1.26 4.77
CA LEU A 153 18.85 -0.23 4.52
C LEU A 153 18.38 1.19 4.89
N ALA A 154 17.08 1.39 5.15
CA ALA A 154 16.50 2.64 5.63
C ALA A 154 16.31 2.67 7.16
N ASP A 155 17.04 1.82 7.88
CA ASP A 155 17.04 1.69 9.34
C ASP A 155 15.75 1.15 9.99
N VAL A 156 14.79 0.62 9.21
CA VAL A 156 13.58 -0.02 9.75
C VAL A 156 13.95 -1.33 10.46
N ALA A 157 13.35 -1.61 11.62
CA ALA A 157 13.65 -2.82 12.41
C ALA A 157 13.13 -4.10 11.72
N LEU A 158 13.84 -5.23 11.85
CA LEU A 158 13.44 -6.50 11.23
C LEU A 158 11.99 -6.94 11.54
N PRO A 159 11.51 -6.89 12.80
CA PRO A 159 10.13 -7.28 13.11
C PRO A 159 9.09 -6.38 12.42
N GLU A 160 9.42 -5.11 12.23
CA GLU A 160 8.58 -4.14 11.56
C GLU A 160 8.52 -4.38 10.06
N ILE A 161 9.64 -4.80 9.45
CA ILE A 161 9.69 -5.24 8.05
C ILE A 161 8.90 -6.54 7.87
N GLU A 162 9.08 -7.52 8.75
CA GLU A 162 8.31 -8.78 8.72
C GLU A 162 6.80 -8.53 8.86
N HIS A 163 6.41 -7.61 9.74
CA HIS A 163 5.02 -7.16 9.88
C HIS A 163 4.53 -6.43 8.62
N HIS A 164 5.31 -5.49 8.09
CA HIS A 164 4.99 -4.72 6.88
C HIS A 164 4.87 -5.61 5.63
N THR A 165 5.65 -6.69 5.57
CA THR A 165 5.64 -7.65 4.47
C THR A 165 4.62 -8.76 4.64
N GLY A 166 4.01 -8.90 5.83
CA GLY A 166 2.99 -9.91 6.12
C GLY A 166 3.46 -11.35 5.91
N GLY A 167 4.77 -11.61 6.00
CA GLY A 167 5.35 -12.92 5.72
C GLY A 167 5.43 -13.32 4.24
N ALA A 168 5.09 -12.42 3.30
CA ALA A 168 5.17 -12.69 1.87
C ALA A 168 6.61 -12.87 1.36
N VAL A 169 7.60 -12.39 2.14
CA VAL A 169 9.03 -12.58 1.88
C VAL A 169 9.70 -13.05 3.16
N ARG A 170 10.61 -14.01 3.01
CA ARG A 170 11.57 -14.37 4.06
C ARG A 170 12.65 -13.29 4.10
N VAL A 171 12.43 -12.27 4.94
CA VAL A 171 13.28 -11.06 5.00
C VAL A 171 14.75 -11.43 5.22
N ARG A 172 15.04 -12.41 6.08
CA ARG A 172 16.41 -12.88 6.35
C ARG A 172 17.09 -13.48 5.12
N ASP A 173 16.37 -14.31 4.36
CA ASP A 173 16.90 -14.90 3.12
C ASP A 173 17.19 -13.81 2.09
N ALA A 174 16.28 -12.85 1.93
CA ALA A 174 16.46 -11.71 1.03
C ALA A 174 17.69 -10.85 1.39
N LEU A 175 17.94 -10.65 2.68
CA LEU A 175 19.13 -9.94 3.16
C LEU A 175 20.42 -10.73 2.89
N ALA A 176 20.40 -12.05 3.07
CA ALA A 176 21.54 -12.91 2.78
C ALA A 176 21.87 -12.93 1.28
N GLU A 177 20.85 -13.05 0.41
CA GLU A 177 21.01 -12.96 -1.05
C GLU A 177 21.63 -11.61 -1.46
N PHE A 178 21.12 -10.51 -0.91
CA PHE A 178 21.63 -9.17 -1.18
C PHE A 178 23.09 -9.00 -0.70
N ALA A 179 23.40 -9.47 0.51
CA ALA A 179 24.76 -9.43 1.06
C ALA A 179 25.76 -10.18 0.16
N GLN A 180 25.37 -11.36 -0.33
CA GLN A 180 26.20 -12.15 -1.25
C GLN A 180 26.46 -11.39 -2.55
N VAL A 181 25.42 -10.83 -3.20
CA VAL A 181 25.56 -10.04 -4.42
C VAL A 181 26.43 -8.81 -4.22
N ALA A 182 26.20 -8.07 -3.14
CA ALA A 182 26.97 -6.86 -2.83
C ALA A 182 28.45 -7.17 -2.55
N THR A 183 28.73 -8.29 -1.88
CA THR A 183 30.10 -8.77 -1.60
C THR A 183 30.82 -9.15 -2.89
N LEU A 184 30.20 -9.96 -3.76
CA LEU A 184 30.79 -10.37 -5.04
C LEU A 184 31.09 -9.16 -5.93
N PHE A 185 30.18 -8.19 -5.95
CA PHE A 185 30.39 -6.94 -6.69
C PHE A 185 31.50 -6.08 -6.08
N ALA A 186 31.57 -5.97 -4.76
CA ALA A 186 32.65 -5.26 -4.06
C ALA A 186 34.03 -5.89 -4.30
N GLN A 187 34.10 -7.21 -4.50
CA GLN A 187 35.30 -7.95 -4.87
C GLN A 187 35.71 -7.78 -6.35
N GLY A 188 34.97 -7.00 -7.14
CA GLY A 188 35.30 -6.71 -8.53
C GLY A 188 34.84 -7.77 -9.53
N MET A 189 33.92 -8.67 -9.14
CA MET A 189 33.31 -9.63 -10.06
C MET A 189 32.48 -8.91 -11.13
N SER A 190 32.49 -9.42 -12.36
CA SER A 190 31.71 -8.83 -13.45
C SER A 190 30.21 -8.98 -13.21
N VAL A 191 29.44 -7.94 -13.54
CA VAL A 191 27.96 -7.91 -13.37
C VAL A 191 27.27 -9.09 -14.06
N SER A 192 27.82 -9.59 -15.16
CA SER A 192 27.30 -10.74 -15.89
C SER A 192 27.56 -12.10 -15.21
N ALA A 193 28.59 -12.23 -14.37
CA ALA A 193 28.95 -13.48 -13.69
C ALA A 193 28.32 -13.62 -12.29
N ILE A 194 27.84 -12.51 -11.72
CA ILE A 194 27.24 -12.47 -10.38
C ILE A 194 25.97 -13.32 -10.27
N PRO A 195 25.00 -13.30 -11.21
CA PRO A 195 23.76 -14.08 -11.07
C PRO A 195 24.03 -15.59 -10.96
N GLU A 196 24.98 -16.09 -11.77
CA GLU A 196 25.39 -17.48 -11.77
C GLU A 196 26.10 -17.85 -10.47
N SER A 197 27.02 -17.01 -10.00
CA SER A 197 27.78 -17.24 -8.77
C SER A 197 26.92 -17.16 -7.50
N ALA A 198 25.90 -16.30 -7.50
CA ALA A 198 24.96 -16.15 -6.40
C ALA A 198 23.74 -17.08 -6.51
N ALA A 199 23.63 -17.88 -7.59
CA ALA A 199 22.49 -18.75 -7.87
C ALA A 199 21.12 -18.03 -7.82
N ILE A 200 21.08 -16.78 -8.32
CA ILE A 200 19.86 -15.96 -8.38
C ILE A 200 19.53 -15.54 -9.82
N GLY A 201 18.28 -15.15 -10.06
CA GLY A 201 17.86 -14.63 -11.37
C GLY A 201 18.55 -13.31 -11.73
N SER A 202 18.90 -13.14 -13.00
CA SER A 202 19.61 -11.96 -13.51
C SER A 202 18.88 -10.64 -13.24
N ASP A 203 17.55 -10.63 -13.33
CA ASP A 203 16.75 -9.43 -13.04
C ASP A 203 16.86 -9.01 -11.57
N LEU A 204 16.81 -9.99 -10.65
CA LEU A 204 16.94 -9.74 -9.21
C LEU A 204 18.35 -9.27 -8.85
N ALA A 205 19.38 -9.85 -9.48
CA ALA A 205 20.76 -9.41 -9.31
C ALA A 205 20.95 -7.95 -9.75
N SER A 206 20.39 -7.59 -10.91
CA SER A 206 20.41 -6.21 -11.42
C SER A 206 19.73 -5.23 -10.45
N ASP A 207 18.56 -5.59 -9.94
CA ASP A 207 17.83 -4.77 -8.97
C ASP A 207 18.62 -4.59 -7.65
N TYR A 208 19.25 -5.65 -7.14
CA TYR A 208 20.11 -5.58 -5.95
C TYR A 208 21.34 -4.70 -6.18
N LEU A 209 22.00 -4.80 -7.33
CA LEU A 209 23.13 -3.94 -7.68
C LEU A 209 22.72 -2.46 -7.78
N ALA A 210 21.55 -2.18 -8.36
CA ALA A 210 21.01 -0.83 -8.39
C ALA A 210 20.74 -0.27 -6.99
N VAL A 211 20.23 -1.10 -6.07
CA VAL A 211 20.07 -0.73 -4.65
C VAL A 211 21.42 -0.49 -3.98
N TYR A 212 22.40 -1.37 -4.19
CA TYR A 212 23.74 -1.25 -3.64
C TYR A 212 24.42 0.05 -4.07
N GLU A 213 24.51 0.33 -5.38
CA GLU A 213 25.14 1.55 -5.88
C GLU A 213 24.46 2.81 -5.35
N ARG A 214 23.13 2.83 -5.37
CA ARG A 214 22.36 3.99 -4.89
C ARG A 214 22.61 4.26 -3.41
N THR A 215 22.79 3.20 -2.62
CA THR A 215 23.00 3.28 -1.18
C THR A 215 24.44 3.70 -0.87
N ARG A 216 25.43 3.19 -1.60
CA ARG A 216 26.84 3.59 -1.48
C ARG A 216 27.10 5.05 -1.86
N ARG A 217 26.32 5.60 -2.79
CA ARG A 217 26.41 7.01 -3.20
C ARG A 217 25.84 7.99 -2.17
N ARG A 218 25.14 7.52 -1.13
CA ARG A 218 24.72 8.38 0.00
C ARG A 218 25.92 8.68 0.88
N HIS A 219 26.05 9.93 1.32
CA HIS A 219 27.09 10.37 2.24
C HIS A 219 26.46 10.91 3.54
N PRO A 220 26.75 10.30 4.70
CA PRO A 220 27.47 9.03 4.88
C PRO A 220 26.64 7.82 4.40
N PRO A 221 27.29 6.73 3.95
CA PRO A 221 26.57 5.49 3.65
C PRO A 221 25.99 4.91 4.95
N PRO A 222 24.83 4.23 4.91
CA PRO A 222 24.24 3.63 6.11
C PRO A 222 25.18 2.57 6.72
N CYS A 223 25.33 2.56 8.05
CA CYS A 223 26.16 1.58 8.77
C CYS A 223 25.74 0.14 8.45
N ARG A 224 24.43 -0.11 8.30
CA ARG A 224 23.87 -1.42 7.93
C ARG A 224 24.34 -1.95 6.57
N LEU A 225 24.73 -1.07 5.64
CA LEU A 225 25.30 -1.52 4.37
C LEU A 225 26.70 -2.11 4.61
N ALA A 226 27.51 -1.46 5.44
CA ALA A 226 28.83 -1.96 5.81
C ALA A 226 28.73 -3.28 6.59
N GLU A 227 27.79 -3.40 7.52
CA GLU A 227 27.53 -4.63 8.28
C GLU A 227 27.16 -5.83 7.40
N LEU A 228 26.41 -5.60 6.31
CA LEU A 228 25.99 -6.67 5.39
C LEU A 228 27.08 -7.10 4.40
N VAL A 229 27.96 -6.18 4.01
CA VAL A 229 29.00 -6.43 2.98
C VAL A 229 30.31 -6.89 3.60
N ASP A 230 30.59 -6.47 4.83
CA ASP A 230 31.76 -6.90 5.60
C ASP A 230 31.32 -7.33 7.01
N PRO A 231 30.92 -8.60 7.20
CA PRO A 231 30.60 -9.13 8.52
C PRO A 231 31.82 -9.16 9.47
N GLY A 232 33.04 -8.87 8.98
CA GLY A 232 34.26 -8.71 9.75
C GLY A 232 34.55 -7.29 10.21
N ALA A 233 34.03 -6.25 9.54
CA ALA A 233 34.25 -4.84 9.90
C ALA A 233 33.59 -4.47 11.24
N ALA A 234 32.42 -5.03 11.55
CA ALA A 234 31.68 -4.75 12.78
C ALA A 234 32.36 -5.29 14.07
N ARG A 235 33.47 -6.03 13.97
CA ARG A 235 34.27 -6.48 15.12
C ARG A 235 35.45 -5.57 15.46
N ASN A 236 35.76 -4.60 14.60
CA ASN A 236 36.87 -3.67 14.78
C ASN A 236 36.38 -2.22 14.89
N ASP A 237 35.49 -1.95 15.84
CA ASP A 237 35.47 -0.62 16.46
C ASP A 237 36.42 -0.66 17.67
N PRO A 238 37.57 0.03 17.64
CA PRO A 238 38.32 0.27 18.86
C PRO A 238 37.49 1.19 19.76
N GLN A 239 37.11 0.66 20.92
CA GLN A 239 36.55 1.47 22.01
C GLN A 239 37.47 2.67 22.26
N HIS A 240 36.99 3.89 22.01
CA HIS A 240 37.48 5.13 22.61
C HIS A 240 36.28 6.03 22.92
#